data_AF-A0A2H5WFP3-F1
#
_entry.id   AF-A0A2H5WFP3-F1
#
_cell.length_a   1.000
_cell.length_b   1.000
_cell.length_c   1.000
_cell.angle_alpha   90.00
_cell.angle_beta   90.00
_cell.angle_gamma   90.00
#
_symmetry.space_group_name_H-M   'P 1'
#
loop_
_entity.id
_entity.type
_entity.pdbx_description
1 polymer ?
#
loop_
_entity_poly.entity_id
_entity_poly.type
_entity_poly.pdbx_seq_one_letter_code
_entity_poly.pdbx_strand_id
1 'polypeptide(L)'
;MSSEDEMREALARELYWAEEATPRARLDVTGVRDALHDFALLMREDEKQVIPRGEPNLASRRRWRRRLKVRLFRLFRPISWRYDRLLADLGELTAALADRVAELEAEVERLRAERGEGSEPPVRGEREDVASGRGSAPAG
;
A
#
# COMPACT_ATOMS: atom_id res chain seq x y z
N MET A 1 -18.82 -29.27 -18.67
CA MET A 1 -17.72 -28.57 -17.98
C MET A 1 -16.96 -29.61 -17.18
N SER A 2 -15.63 -29.55 -17.14
CA SER A 2 -14.82 -30.54 -16.42
C SER A 2 -14.91 -30.28 -14.91
N SER A 3 -14.80 -31.33 -14.09
CA SER A 3 -14.66 -31.20 -12.63
C SER A 3 -13.49 -30.27 -12.22
N GLU A 4 -12.47 -30.16 -13.08
CA GLU A 4 -11.35 -29.25 -12.89
C GLU A 4 -11.72 -27.77 -13.11
N ASP A 5 -12.65 -27.50 -14.02
CA ASP A 5 -13.16 -26.14 -14.28
C ASP A 5 -13.99 -25.66 -13.09
N GLU A 6 -14.84 -26.53 -12.55
CA GLU A 6 -15.66 -26.25 -11.36
C GLU A 6 -14.80 -25.97 -10.12
N MET A 7 -13.70 -26.72 -9.95
CA MET A 7 -12.74 -26.48 -8.88
C MET A 7 -11.98 -25.16 -9.04
N ARG A 8 -11.56 -24.82 -10.27
CA ARG A 8 -10.92 -23.52 -10.55
C ARG A 8 -11.87 -22.36 -10.27
N GLU A 9 -13.13 -22.50 -10.64
CA GLU A 9 -14.15 -21.48 -10.46
C GLU A 9 -14.52 -21.29 -8.98
N ALA A 10 -14.60 -22.39 -8.23
CA ALA A 10 -14.76 -22.33 -6.77
C ALA A 10 -13.55 -21.67 -6.10
N LEU A 11 -12.33 -22.03 -6.49
CA LEU A 11 -11.11 -21.41 -5.98
C LEU A 11 -11.03 -19.91 -6.30
N ALA A 12 -11.39 -19.52 -7.52
CA ALA A 12 -11.42 -18.12 -7.95
C ALA A 12 -12.42 -17.30 -7.11
N ARG A 13 -13.57 -17.89 -6.79
CA ARG A 13 -14.58 -17.27 -5.92
C ARG A 13 -14.08 -17.10 -4.50
N GLU A 14 -13.45 -18.12 -3.92
CA GLU A 14 -12.87 -18.03 -2.58
C GLU A 14 -11.73 -17.00 -2.52
N LEU A 15 -10.89 -16.93 -3.56
CA LEU A 15 -9.84 -15.91 -3.68
C LEU A 15 -10.42 -14.50 -3.79
N TYR A 16 -11.52 -14.33 -4.53
CA TYR A 16 -12.22 -13.04 -4.65
C TYR A 16 -12.77 -12.56 -3.30
N TRP A 17 -13.42 -13.45 -2.53
CA TRP A 17 -13.92 -13.11 -1.19
C TRP A 17 -12.79 -12.88 -0.18
N ALA A 18 -11.67 -13.60 -0.30
CA ALA A 18 -10.49 -13.37 0.53
C ALA A 18 -9.83 -12.00 0.28
N GLU A 19 -9.92 -11.51 -0.97
CA GLU A 19 -9.43 -10.18 -1.33
C GLU A 19 -10.26 -9.07 -0.69
N GLU A 20 -11.59 -9.22 -0.61
CA GLU A 20 -12.48 -8.29 0.10
C GLU A 20 -12.34 -8.35 1.63
N ALA A 21 -12.07 -9.55 2.18
CA ALA A 21 -11.91 -9.75 3.62
C ALA A 21 -10.59 -9.20 4.18
N THR A 22 -9.65 -8.84 3.31
CA THR A 22 -8.42 -8.16 3.71
C THR A 22 -8.67 -6.67 3.59
N PRO A 23 -9.04 -5.94 4.66
CA PRO A 23 -9.16 -4.50 4.58
C PRO A 23 -7.78 -3.95 4.18
N ARG A 24 -7.65 -3.57 2.91
CA ARG A 24 -6.62 -2.64 2.48
C ARG A 24 -6.98 -1.33 3.15
N ALA A 25 -6.55 -1.18 4.40
CA ALA A 25 -6.48 0.14 5.00
C ALA A 25 -5.82 1.02 3.93
N ARG A 26 -6.46 2.11 3.54
CA ARG A 26 -5.85 3.11 2.66
C ARG A 26 -4.72 3.73 3.48
N LEU A 27 -3.61 3.01 3.54
CA LEU A 27 -2.40 3.45 4.18
C LEU A 27 -1.87 4.56 3.29
N ASP A 28 -1.61 5.69 3.92
CA ASP A 28 -0.77 6.72 3.32
C ASP A 28 0.59 6.10 2.94
N VAL A 29 1.31 6.72 2.00
CA VAL A 29 2.60 6.23 1.50
C VAL A 29 3.58 5.95 2.66
N THR A 30 3.54 6.80 3.68
CA THR A 30 4.30 6.64 4.93
C THR A 30 3.90 5.39 5.72
N GLY A 31 2.61 5.11 5.84
CA GLY A 31 2.09 3.91 6.49
C GLY A 31 2.39 2.62 5.74
N VAL A 32 2.42 2.67 4.40
CA VAL A 32 2.86 1.53 3.56
C VAL A 32 4.34 1.25 3.77
N ARG A 33 5.19 2.28 3.79
CA ARG A 33 6.63 2.14 4.07
C ARG A 33 6.86 1.46 5.41
N ASP A 34 6.23 1.93 6.47
CA ASP A 34 6.45 1.39 7.83
C ASP A 34 6.02 -0.07 7.93
N ALA A 35 4.85 -0.41 7.38
CA ALA A 35 4.38 -1.79 7.33
C ALA A 35 5.33 -2.72 6.56
N LEU A 36 5.92 -2.24 5.45
CA LEU A 36 6.89 -3.01 4.66
C LEU A 36 8.24 -3.14 5.36
N HIS A 37 8.67 -2.10 6.08
CA HIS A 37 9.88 -2.14 6.87
C HIS A 37 9.76 -3.12 8.03
N ASP A 38 8.66 -3.07 8.79
CA ASP A 38 8.36 -4.00 9.87
C ASP A 38 8.25 -5.44 9.36
N PHE A 39 7.62 -5.63 8.20
CA PHE A 39 7.55 -6.93 7.55
C PHE A 39 8.94 -7.46 7.17
N ALA A 40 9.81 -6.62 6.60
CA ALA A 40 11.17 -7.02 6.27
C ALA A 40 11.97 -7.42 7.52
N LEU A 41 11.85 -6.65 8.61
CA LEU A 41 12.47 -6.99 9.89
C LEU A 41 11.98 -8.34 10.42
N LEU A 42 10.67 -8.58 10.38
CA LEU A 42 10.08 -9.87 10.77
C LEU A 42 10.65 -11.03 9.95
N MET A 43 10.76 -10.88 8.63
CA MET A 43 11.30 -11.91 7.74
C MET A 43 12.80 -12.17 7.99
N ARG A 44 13.59 -11.13 8.31
CA ARG A 44 15.01 -11.28 8.71
C ARG A 44 15.16 -11.99 10.05
N GLU A 45 14.25 -11.76 10.99
CA GLU A 45 14.22 -12.49 12.25
C GLU A 45 13.83 -13.94 12.06
N ASP A 46 12.85 -14.21 11.20
CA ASP A 46 12.43 -15.57 10.88
C ASP A 46 13.52 -16.32 10.13
N GLU A 47 14.21 -15.72 9.15
CA GLU A 47 15.36 -16.30 8.44
C GLU A 47 16.37 -16.94 9.43
N LYS A 48 16.65 -16.29 10.56
CA LYS A 48 17.64 -16.77 11.55
C LYS A 48 17.16 -17.97 12.37
N GLN A 49 15.85 -18.26 12.39
CA GLN A 49 15.28 -19.31 13.21
C GLN A 49 15.22 -20.65 12.47
N VAL A 50 15.43 -21.76 13.18
CA VAL A 50 15.26 -23.12 12.61
C VAL A 50 13.79 -23.56 12.62
N ILE A 51 12.98 -22.95 13.49
CA ILE A 51 11.55 -23.15 13.62
C ILE A 51 10.92 -21.75 13.71
N PRO A 52 10.03 -21.36 12.80
CA PRO A 52 9.38 -20.05 12.82
C PRO A 52 8.64 -19.80 14.13
N ARG A 53 8.59 -18.55 14.59
CA ARG A 53 7.85 -18.17 15.79
C ARG A 53 6.35 -18.37 15.57
N GLY A 54 5.67 -18.87 16.59
CA GLY A 54 4.21 -18.95 16.60
C GLY A 54 3.58 -20.10 15.82
N GLU A 55 4.37 -21.01 15.23
CA GLU A 55 3.86 -22.09 14.38
C GLU A 55 2.83 -23.01 15.09
N PRO A 56 1.51 -22.80 14.88
CA PRO A 56 0.47 -23.51 15.64
C PRO A 56 0.44 -24.99 15.26
N ASN A 57 0.97 -25.31 14.08
CA ASN A 57 1.12 -26.66 13.58
C ASN A 57 2.02 -27.54 14.47
N LEU A 58 2.90 -26.96 15.29
CA LEU A 58 3.77 -27.71 16.20
C LEU A 58 3.11 -28.07 17.54
N ALA A 59 1.94 -27.51 17.86
CA ALA A 59 1.18 -27.74 19.10
C ALA A 59 0.43 -29.09 19.11
N SER A 60 1.04 -30.17 18.62
CA SER A 60 0.38 -31.50 18.66
C SER A 60 0.42 -32.09 20.08
N ARG A 61 -0.74 -32.51 20.60
CA ARG A 61 -0.88 -33.19 21.91
C ARG A 61 -0.05 -34.47 22.03
N ARG A 62 0.26 -35.15 20.91
CA ARG A 62 1.03 -36.42 20.90
C ARG A 62 2.52 -36.17 20.62
N ARG A 63 3.40 -36.59 21.53
CA ARG A 63 4.86 -36.36 21.50
C ARG A 63 5.55 -36.83 20.20
N TRP A 64 5.16 -37.99 19.66
CA TRP A 64 5.75 -38.53 18.42
C TRP A 64 5.38 -37.73 17.16
N ARG A 65 4.11 -37.29 17.04
CA ARG A 65 3.65 -36.41 15.96
C ARG A 65 4.36 -35.06 16.01
N ARG A 66 4.59 -34.52 17.22
CA ARG A 66 5.41 -33.31 17.39
C ARG A 66 6.84 -33.51 16.88
N ARG A 67 7.51 -34.63 17.23
CA ARG A 67 8.86 -34.93 16.72
C ARG A 67 8.89 -35.08 15.19
N LEU A 68 7.88 -35.72 14.61
CA LEU A 68 7.77 -35.88 13.16
C LEU A 68 7.63 -34.52 12.47
N LYS A 69 6.71 -33.67 12.95
CA LYS A 69 6.53 -32.31 12.41
C LYS A 69 7.81 -31.49 12.51
N VAL A 70 8.49 -31.50 13.65
CA VAL A 70 9.78 -30.79 13.82
C VAL A 70 10.84 -31.29 12.83
N ARG A 71 10.92 -32.60 12.59
CA ARG A 71 11.85 -33.16 11.59
C ARG A 71 11.50 -32.72 10.18
N LEU A 72 10.21 -32.70 9.82
CA LEU A 72 9.74 -32.20 8.53
C LEU A 72 10.11 -30.73 8.34
N PHE A 73 9.85 -29.89 9.35
CA PHE A 73 10.22 -28.47 9.31
C PHE A 73 11.72 -28.28 9.09
N ARG A 74 12.56 -29.04 9.79
CA ARG A 74 14.02 -29.00 9.58
C ARG A 74 14.44 -29.41 8.18
N LEU A 75 13.77 -30.40 7.59
CA LEU A 75 14.07 -30.88 6.23
C LEU A 75 13.70 -29.83 5.17
N PHE A 76 12.55 -29.16 5.32
CA PHE A 76 12.09 -28.14 4.38
C PHE A 76 12.66 -26.74 4.66
N ARG A 77 13.33 -26.54 5.80
CA ARG A 77 13.84 -25.23 6.23
C ARG A 77 14.72 -24.52 5.20
N PRO A 78 15.64 -25.18 4.47
CA PRO A 78 16.46 -24.51 3.46
C PRO A 78 15.64 -23.86 2.35
N ILE A 79 14.47 -24.44 2.01
CA ILE A 79 13.56 -23.88 1.01
C ILE A 79 12.87 -22.64 1.59
N SER A 80 12.33 -22.75 2.82
CA SER A 80 11.70 -21.61 3.49
C SER A 80 12.65 -20.45 3.72
N TRP A 81 13.91 -20.69 4.10
CA TRP A 81 14.94 -19.65 4.24
C TRP A 81 15.12 -18.80 2.99
N ARG A 82 15.07 -19.43 1.82
CA ARG A 82 15.19 -18.70 0.56
C ARG A 82 13.97 -17.78 0.33
N TYR A 83 12.77 -18.21 0.71
CA TYR A 83 11.58 -17.38 0.60
C TYR A 83 11.56 -16.26 1.64
N ASP A 84 11.93 -16.54 2.90
CA ASP A 84 12.04 -15.54 3.97
C ASP A 84 13.00 -14.42 3.53
N ARG A 85 14.16 -14.78 2.97
CA ARG A 85 15.12 -13.81 2.43
C ARG A 85 14.59 -13.00 1.25
N LEU A 86 13.96 -13.67 0.26
CA LEU A 86 13.40 -12.97 -0.90
C LEU A 86 12.26 -12.01 -0.52
N LEU A 87 11.45 -12.40 0.46
CA LEU A 87 10.37 -11.55 0.99
C LEU A 87 10.94 -10.36 1.76
N ALA A 88 12.02 -10.55 2.53
CA ALA A 88 12.72 -9.45 3.18
C ALA A 88 13.31 -8.47 2.15
N ASP A 89 14.02 -8.98 1.15
CA ASP A 89 14.61 -8.16 0.08
C ASP A 89 13.52 -7.38 -0.69
N LEU A 90 12.36 -8.01 -0.94
CA LEU A 90 11.22 -7.34 -1.58
C LEU A 90 10.62 -6.25 -0.68
N GLY A 91 10.46 -6.51 0.62
CA GLY A 91 9.97 -5.53 1.58
C GLY A 91 10.89 -4.30 1.67
N GLU A 92 12.21 -4.53 1.72
CA GLU A 92 13.21 -3.44 1.73
C GLU A 92 13.14 -2.59 0.45
N LEU A 93 13.08 -3.22 -0.73
CA LEU A 93 12.99 -2.50 -2.01
C LEU A 93 11.69 -1.70 -2.16
N THR A 94 10.58 -2.26 -1.70
CA THR A 94 9.27 -1.60 -1.78
C THR A 94 9.15 -0.45 -0.78
N ALA A 95 9.73 -0.57 0.40
CA ALA A 95 9.85 0.55 1.34
C ALA A 95 10.71 1.70 0.76
N ALA A 96 11.85 1.38 0.15
CA ALA A 96 12.71 2.37 -0.50
C ALA A 96 12.00 3.07 -1.68
N LEU A 97 11.17 2.34 -2.42
CA LEU A 97 10.33 2.92 -3.48
C LEU A 97 9.28 3.89 -2.91
N ALA A 98 8.62 3.51 -1.80
CA ALA A 98 7.65 4.37 -1.14
C ALA A 98 8.28 5.69 -0.67
N ASP A 99 9.50 5.65 -0.11
CA ASP A 99 10.24 6.87 0.26
C ASP A 99 10.47 7.79 -0.94
N ARG A 100 10.88 7.24 -2.09
CA ARG A 100 11.09 8.01 -3.32
C ARG A 100 9.81 8.59 -3.88
N VAL A 101 8.69 7.87 -3.78
CA VAL A 101 7.38 8.39 -4.19
C VAL A 101 6.98 9.56 -3.30
N ALA A 102 7.14 9.45 -1.98
CA ALA A 102 6.83 10.53 -1.05
C ALA A 102 7.68 11.79 -1.31
N GLU A 103 8.98 11.63 -1.58
CA GLU A 103 9.86 12.74 -1.98
C GLU A 103 9.38 13.43 -3.26
N LEU A 104 8.98 12.65 -4.26
CA LEU A 104 8.47 13.17 -5.54
C LEU A 104 7.12 13.87 -5.39
N GLU A 105 6.21 13.33 -4.58
CA GLU A 105 4.91 13.95 -4.31
C GLU A 105 5.08 15.32 -3.64
N ALA A 106 5.97 15.41 -2.64
CA ALA A 106 6.30 16.67 -1.98
C ALA A 106 6.93 17.70 -2.92
N GLU A 107 7.84 17.25 -3.80
CA GLU A 107 8.47 18.10 -4.81
C GLU A 107 7.44 18.64 -5.82
N VAL A 108 6.52 17.78 -6.28
CA VAL A 108 5.45 18.17 -7.19
C VAL A 108 4.49 19.16 -6.54
N GLU A 109 4.15 18.98 -5.27
CA GLU A 109 3.36 19.96 -4.51
C GLU A 109 4.08 21.31 -4.41
N ARG A 110 5.38 21.31 -4.10
CA ARG A 110 6.18 22.54 -4.05
C ARG A 110 6.17 23.27 -5.40
N LEU A 111 6.45 22.56 -6.50
CA LEU A 111 6.46 23.14 -7.84
C LEU A 111 5.07 23.65 -8.27
N ARG A 112 3.99 22.98 -7.84
CA ARG A 112 2.62 23.46 -8.08
C ARG A 112 2.33 24.74 -7.30
N ALA A 113 2.80 24.86 -6.06
CA ALA A 113 2.67 26.08 -5.26
C ALA A 113 3.42 27.25 -5.90
N GLU A 114 4.69 27.04 -6.29
CA GLU A 114 5.52 28.05 -6.97
C GLU A 114 4.89 28.52 -8.30
N ARG A 115 4.28 27.60 -9.05
CA ARG A 115 3.58 27.93 -10.31
C ARG A 115 2.22 28.58 -10.08
N GLY A 116 1.53 28.24 -9.00
CA GLY A 116 0.25 28.83 -8.58
C GLY A 116 0.41 30.30 -8.17
N GLU A 117 1.46 30.60 -7.40
CA GLU A 117 1.82 31.98 -7.00
C GLU A 117 2.26 32.83 -8.19
N GLY A 118 2.78 32.23 -9.26
CA GLY A 118 3.11 32.92 -10.51
C GLY A 118 1.94 33.18 -11.46
N SER A 119 0.69 32.87 -11.07
CA SER A 119 -0.49 32.91 -11.95
C SER A 119 -1.69 33.69 -11.42
N GLU A 120 -1.53 34.57 -10.43
CA GLU A 120 -2.52 35.63 -10.19
C GLU A 120 -2.36 36.72 -11.27
N PRO A 121 -3.32 36.90 -12.20
CA PRO A 121 -3.35 38.12 -13.00
C PRO A 121 -3.63 39.30 -12.05
N PRO A 122 -2.99 40.47 -12.25
CA PRO A 122 -3.28 41.63 -11.43
C PRO A 122 -4.77 41.97 -11.57
N VAL A 123 -5.46 41.95 -10.43
CA VAL A 123 -6.84 42.43 -10.30
C VAL A 123 -6.87 43.86 -10.82
N ARG A 124 -7.41 44.05 -12.03
CA ARG A 124 -7.72 45.37 -12.58
C ARG A 124 -8.93 45.92 -11.85
N GLY A 125 -8.70 46.34 -10.62
CA GLY A 125 -9.53 47.34 -9.98
C GLY A 125 -9.31 48.68 -10.65
N GLU A 126 -10.40 49.42 -10.77
CA GLU A 126 -10.53 50.84 -11.09
C GLU A 126 -11.05 51.21 -12.49
N ARG A 127 -12.16 51.97 -12.41
CA ARG A 127 -12.86 52.83 -13.39
C ARG A 127 -13.99 52.11 -14.14
N GLU A 128 -15.27 52.38 -13.92
CA GLU A 128 -15.95 53.61 -13.49
C GLU A 128 -17.32 53.30 -12.88
N ASP A 129 -17.53 53.77 -11.65
CA ASP A 129 -18.85 54.23 -11.21
C ASP A 129 -19.12 55.60 -11.85
N VAL A 130 -19.98 55.67 -12.88
CA VAL A 130 -20.89 56.81 -13.03
C VAL A 130 -22.24 56.25 -13.47
N ALA A 131 -23.05 55.94 -12.48
CA ALA A 131 -24.48 55.77 -12.64
C ALA A 131 -25.14 57.12 -12.96
N SER A 132 -26.10 57.05 -13.88
CA SER A 132 -27.38 57.78 -13.81
C SER A 132 -27.39 59.30 -14.07
N GLY A 133 -27.89 59.67 -15.25
CA GLY A 133 -28.37 61.01 -15.56
C GLY A 133 -29.50 60.95 -16.58
N ARG A 134 -30.73 60.74 -16.12
CA ARG A 134 -31.97 60.87 -16.89
C ARG A 134 -32.08 62.28 -17.50
N GLY A 135 -32.44 62.36 -18.78
CA GLY A 135 -33.05 63.54 -19.40
C GLY A 135 -33.96 63.03 -20.51
N SER A 136 -35.22 62.72 -20.20
CA SER A 136 -36.36 63.64 -20.33
C SER A 136 -36.52 64.19 -21.74
N ALA A 137 -37.53 63.68 -22.45
CA ALA A 137 -38.26 64.42 -23.48
C ALA A 137 -38.79 65.75 -22.88
N PRO A 138 -39.16 66.77 -23.68
CA PRO A 138 -40.40 66.69 -24.47
C PRO A 138 -40.46 67.50 -25.78
N ALA A 139 -41.49 67.16 -26.56
CA ALA A 139 -42.45 68.00 -27.32
C ALA A 139 -41.98 68.98 -28.42
N GLY A 140 -42.69 68.91 -29.55
CA GLY A 140 -42.72 69.93 -30.60
C GLY A 140 -43.09 69.34 -31.95
#